data_AF-S6U8K3-F1
#
_entry.id   AF-S6U8K3-F1
#
_cell.length_a   1.000
_cell.length_b   1.000
_cell.length_c   1.000
_cell.angle_alpha   90.00
_cell.angle_beta   90.00
_cell.angle_gamma   90.00
#
_symmetry.space_group_name_H-M   'P 1'
#
loop_
_entity.id
_entity.type
_entity.pdbx_description
1 polymer ?
#
loop_
_entity_poly.entity_id
_entity_poly.type
_entity_poly.pdbx_seq_one_letter_code
_entity_poly.pdbx_strand_id
1 'polypeptide(L)'
;MKALAALLRQTTLVKTSLAAMLVAALTFASSELYQLTQPKGPGVIGIVWQPDNATVGISGDWDKLGARQLLVQWTAVDDQSFIPGTDLPNVPVLPDWARIGQQPWAQEVILGLAGYFSENRSRDNIEQLAVLSAQMAKVKTPLNVTGWYFPAEVDPSWSRAKELPALLAKLPRPLWISVYDGAN
;
A
#
# COMPACT_ATOMS: atom_id res chain seq x y z
N MET A 1 45.99 -46.72 20.29
CA MET A 1 45.96 -45.49 19.45
C MET A 1 44.60 -45.20 18.82
N LYS A 2 43.84 -46.18 18.28
CA LYS A 2 42.52 -45.92 17.65
C LYS A 2 41.43 -45.36 18.60
N ALA A 3 41.39 -45.81 19.86
CA ALA A 3 40.40 -45.35 20.85
C ALA A 3 40.59 -43.87 21.26
N LEU A 4 41.84 -43.42 21.38
CA LEU A 4 42.16 -42.03 21.73
C LEU A 4 41.74 -41.05 20.60
N ALA A 5 41.94 -41.44 19.34
CA ALA A 5 41.54 -40.65 18.18
C ALA A 5 40.01 -40.54 18.03
N ALA A 6 39.25 -41.59 18.40
CA ALA A 6 37.79 -41.57 18.39
C ALA A 6 37.22 -40.65 19.48
N LEU A 7 37.82 -40.66 20.68
CA LEU A 7 37.43 -39.80 21.80
C LEU A 7 37.73 -38.31 21.51
N LEU A 8 38.88 -38.03 20.89
CA LEU A 8 39.24 -36.69 20.42
C LEU A 8 38.31 -36.20 19.30
N ARG A 9 37.91 -37.06 18.37
CA ARG A 9 36.92 -36.72 17.32
C ARG A 9 35.53 -36.46 17.89
N GLN A 10 35.05 -37.27 18.84
CA GLN A 10 33.75 -37.05 19.50
C GLN A 10 33.73 -35.75 20.30
N THR A 11 34.78 -35.46 21.08
CA THR A 11 34.87 -34.21 21.84
C THR A 11 34.97 -32.98 20.93
N THR A 12 35.62 -33.10 19.77
CA THR A 12 35.67 -32.02 18.77
C THR A 12 34.30 -31.82 18.11
N LEU A 13 33.60 -32.90 17.73
CA LEU A 13 32.25 -32.84 17.14
C LEU A 13 31.23 -32.23 18.10
N VAL A 14 31.26 -32.63 19.38
CA VAL A 14 30.37 -32.10 20.43
C VAL A 14 30.64 -30.61 20.64
N LYS A 15 31.92 -30.19 20.68
CA LYS A 15 32.28 -28.76 20.80
C LYS A 15 31.84 -27.94 19.60
N THR A 16 31.97 -28.46 18.37
CA THR A 16 31.50 -27.77 17.15
C THR A 16 29.98 -27.67 17.10
N SER A 17 29.25 -28.71 17.53
CA SER A 17 27.79 -28.68 17.60
C SER A 17 27.26 -27.74 18.69
N LEU A 18 27.90 -27.71 19.86
CA LEU A 18 27.57 -26.71 20.90
C LEU A 18 27.87 -25.29 20.43
N ALA A 19 29.01 -25.05 19.77
CA ALA A 19 29.35 -23.74 19.23
C ALA A 19 28.34 -23.28 18.16
N ALA A 20 27.94 -24.16 17.25
CA ALA A 20 26.94 -23.85 16.22
C ALA A 20 25.55 -23.55 16.82
N MET A 21 25.12 -24.32 17.84
CA MET A 21 23.88 -24.05 18.56
C MET A 21 23.94 -22.74 19.34
N LEU A 22 25.08 -22.41 19.97
CA LEU A 22 25.26 -21.15 20.69
C LEU A 22 25.21 -19.95 19.74
N VAL A 23 25.86 -20.04 18.58
CA VAL A 23 25.80 -18.99 17.55
C VAL A 23 24.39 -18.82 17.01
N ALA A 24 23.68 -19.91 16.71
CA ALA A 24 22.29 -19.84 16.29
C ALA A 24 21.41 -19.18 17.35
N ALA A 25 21.51 -19.61 18.62
CA ALA A 25 20.77 -19.03 19.73
C ALA A 25 21.06 -17.53 19.91
N LEU A 26 22.32 -17.12 19.78
CA LEU A 26 22.72 -15.71 19.83
C LEU A 26 22.14 -14.90 18.66
N THR A 27 22.06 -15.47 17.45
CA THR A 27 21.46 -14.79 16.29
C THR A 27 19.94 -14.67 16.39
N PHE A 28 19.24 -15.67 16.94
CA PHE A 28 17.80 -15.59 17.18
C PHE A 28 17.48 -14.58 18.29
N ALA A 29 18.21 -14.65 19.41
CA ALA A 29 18.02 -13.74 20.54
C ALA A 29 18.33 -12.27 20.18
N SER A 30 19.34 -12.01 19.34
CA SER A 30 19.64 -10.65 18.87
C SER A 30 18.57 -10.12 17.92
N SER A 31 17.96 -10.97 17.09
CA SER A 31 16.87 -10.57 16.18
C SER A 31 15.57 -10.22 16.93
N GLU A 32 15.21 -10.96 17.97
CA GLU A 32 14.05 -10.66 18.81
C GLU A 32 14.29 -9.43 19.69
N LEU A 33 15.48 -9.29 20.27
CA LEU A 33 15.83 -8.12 21.05
C LEU A 33 15.87 -6.87 20.17
N TYR A 34 16.35 -6.97 18.93
CA TYR A 34 16.30 -5.89 17.94
C TYR A 34 14.86 -5.48 17.64
N GLN A 35 13.95 -6.42 17.38
CA GLN A 35 12.51 -6.15 17.19
C GLN A 35 11.87 -5.46 18.42
N LEU A 36 12.22 -5.88 19.64
CA LEU A 36 11.69 -5.33 20.88
C LEU A 36 12.24 -3.94 21.23
N THR A 37 13.44 -3.63 20.77
CA THR A 37 14.16 -2.38 21.06
C THR A 37 14.05 -1.35 19.94
N GLN A 38 13.53 -1.74 18.77
CA GLN A 38 13.11 -0.76 17.79
C GLN A 38 12.08 0.16 18.47
N PRO A 39 12.31 1.48 18.52
CA PRO A 39 11.23 2.38 18.87
C PRO A 39 10.09 2.03 17.92
N LYS A 40 8.93 1.66 18.48
CA LYS A 40 7.71 1.67 17.70
C LYS A 40 7.68 3.08 17.13
N GLY A 41 7.92 3.20 15.82
CA GLY A 41 7.84 4.46 15.12
C GLY A 41 6.47 5.09 15.39
N PRO A 42 6.17 6.27 14.84
CA PRO A 42 4.94 7.02 15.13
C PRO A 42 3.60 6.28 14.86
N GLY A 43 3.60 4.97 14.58
CA GLY A 43 2.42 4.15 14.33
C GLY A 43 1.89 4.37 12.92
N VAL A 44 2.68 5.00 12.05
CA VAL A 44 2.32 5.23 10.66
C VAL A 44 2.30 3.88 9.96
N ILE A 45 1.11 3.43 9.58
CA ILE A 45 0.92 2.16 8.86
C ILE A 45 1.06 2.33 7.35
N GLY A 46 0.92 3.56 6.85
CA GLY A 46 0.93 3.85 5.43
C GLY A 46 0.95 5.33 5.12
N ILE A 47 1.05 5.64 3.83
CA ILE A 47 1.00 6.99 3.29
C ILE A 47 -0.14 7.12 2.27
N VAL A 48 -0.64 8.35 2.12
CA VAL A 48 -1.54 8.71 1.02
C VAL A 48 -0.71 9.41 -0.04
N TRP A 49 -0.90 9.02 -1.30
CA TRP A 49 -0.34 9.71 -2.45
C TRP A 49 -1.44 10.09 -3.41
N GLN A 50 -1.44 11.36 -3.81
CA GLN A 50 -2.29 11.91 -4.85
C GLN A 50 -1.45 12.02 -6.13
N PRO A 51 -1.64 11.13 -7.13
CA PRO A 51 -0.86 11.20 -8.36
C PRO A 51 -1.12 12.48 -9.14
N ASP A 52 -0.04 13.15 -9.53
CA ASP A 52 0.01 14.26 -10.48
C ASP A 52 1.28 14.12 -11.34
N ASN A 53 1.36 14.80 -12.49
CA ASN A 53 2.52 14.66 -13.37
C ASN A 53 3.80 15.34 -12.86
N ALA A 54 3.72 16.27 -11.91
CA ALA A 54 4.89 16.91 -11.30
C ALA A 54 5.55 16.01 -10.24
N THR A 55 4.79 15.14 -9.58
CA THR A 55 5.25 14.24 -8.50
C THR A 55 5.13 12.74 -8.85
N VAL A 56 4.90 12.42 -10.13
CA VAL A 56 4.63 11.06 -10.63
C VAL A 56 5.70 10.02 -10.27
N GLY A 57 6.95 10.48 -10.07
CA GLY A 57 8.10 9.68 -9.67
C GLY A 57 8.25 9.49 -8.16
N ILE A 58 7.15 9.35 -7.40
CA ILE A 58 7.17 9.26 -5.93
C ILE A 58 8.27 8.34 -5.39
N SER A 59 9.03 8.85 -4.44
CA SER A 59 10.12 8.16 -3.75
C SER A 59 10.31 8.72 -2.34
N GLY A 60 10.69 7.88 -1.39
CA GLY A 60 10.95 8.27 -0.02
C GLY A 60 11.23 7.05 0.86
N ASP A 61 11.63 7.29 2.11
CA ASP A 61 11.98 6.27 3.10
C ASP A 61 10.91 6.16 4.20
N TRP A 62 9.62 6.21 3.84
CA TRP A 62 8.52 6.21 4.82
C TRP A 62 8.39 4.91 5.61
N ASP A 63 8.98 3.83 5.12
CA ASP A 63 9.14 2.57 5.83
C ASP A 63 9.94 2.73 7.14
N LYS A 64 10.86 3.71 7.21
CA LYS A 64 11.54 4.08 8.47
C LYS A 64 10.59 4.61 9.54
N LEU A 65 9.40 5.08 9.14
CA LEU A 65 8.32 5.49 10.05
C LEU A 65 7.33 4.36 10.37
N GLY A 66 7.49 3.20 9.73
CA GLY A 66 6.61 2.03 9.83
C GLY A 66 5.64 1.86 8.66
N ALA A 67 5.64 2.78 7.68
CA ALA A 67 4.71 2.70 6.56
C ALA A 67 4.98 1.44 5.73
N ARG A 68 3.91 0.70 5.43
CA ARG A 68 3.93 -0.48 4.55
C ARG A 68 2.78 -0.48 3.54
N GLN A 69 1.78 0.37 3.78
CA GLN A 69 0.61 0.52 2.94
C GLN A 69 0.65 1.85 2.15
N LEU A 70 0.30 1.79 0.88
CA LEU A 70 0.11 2.96 0.02
C LEU A 70 -1.37 3.10 -0.31
N LEU A 71 -1.98 4.21 0.05
CA LEU A 71 -3.26 4.63 -0.52
C LEU A 71 -2.99 5.56 -1.70
N VAL A 72 -3.32 5.11 -2.90
CA VAL A 72 -3.32 5.96 -4.09
C VAL A 72 -4.68 6.64 -4.14
N GLN A 73 -4.74 7.97 -4.17
CA GLN A 73 -6.03 8.68 -4.11
C GLN A 73 -6.88 8.43 -5.36
N TRP A 74 -6.26 8.38 -6.54
CA TRP A 74 -6.94 8.07 -7.79
C TRP A 74 -5.99 7.44 -8.80
N THR A 75 -6.57 6.68 -9.73
CA THR A 75 -5.86 6.16 -10.91
C THR A 75 -6.46 6.68 -12.20
N ALA A 76 -7.61 7.35 -12.13
CA ALA A 76 -8.14 8.19 -13.18
C ALA A 76 -8.65 9.50 -12.55
N VAL A 77 -8.23 10.63 -13.11
CA VAL A 77 -8.67 11.97 -12.67
C VAL A 77 -8.87 12.84 -13.90
N ASP A 78 -9.93 13.65 -13.89
CA ASP A 78 -10.22 14.61 -14.96
C ASP A 78 -10.16 13.98 -16.37
N ASP A 79 -10.79 12.81 -16.50
CA ASP A 79 -10.92 12.04 -17.74
C ASP A 79 -9.58 11.54 -18.31
N GLN A 80 -8.51 11.55 -17.52
CA GLN A 80 -7.21 10.96 -17.87
C GLN A 80 -6.86 9.80 -16.95
N SER A 81 -6.08 8.84 -17.45
CA SER A 81 -5.64 7.67 -16.69
C SER A 81 -4.15 7.73 -16.32
N PHE A 82 -3.86 7.40 -15.06
CA PHE A 82 -2.52 7.10 -14.57
C PHE A 82 -2.17 5.61 -14.71
N ILE A 83 -3.06 4.76 -15.19
CA ILE A 83 -2.78 3.34 -15.47
C ILE A 83 -2.97 3.08 -16.96
N PRO A 84 -2.06 2.36 -17.64
CA PRO A 84 -2.24 2.03 -19.04
C PRO A 84 -3.35 1.00 -19.27
N GLY A 85 -3.86 0.92 -20.51
CA GLY A 85 -4.81 -0.13 -20.91
C GLY A 85 -6.26 0.14 -20.52
N THR A 86 -6.61 1.42 -20.35
CA THR A 86 -7.99 1.90 -20.17
C THR A 86 -8.48 2.55 -21.46
N ASP A 87 -9.79 2.84 -21.53
CA ASP A 87 -10.37 3.61 -22.64
C ASP A 87 -10.14 5.12 -22.52
N LEU A 88 -9.57 5.58 -21.39
CA LEU A 88 -9.22 6.98 -21.17
C LEU A 88 -7.84 7.30 -21.78
N PRO A 89 -7.62 8.54 -22.24
CA PRO A 89 -6.28 8.99 -22.58
C PRO A 89 -5.37 8.91 -21.35
N ASN A 90 -4.14 8.43 -21.55
CA ASN A 90 -3.15 8.45 -20.49
C ASN A 90 -2.75 9.90 -20.16
N VAL A 91 -2.34 10.12 -18.91
CA VAL A 91 -1.59 11.32 -18.54
C VAL A 91 -0.23 11.37 -19.30
N PRO A 92 0.38 12.56 -19.47
CA PRO A 92 1.64 12.72 -20.20
C PRO A 92 2.78 11.81 -19.75
N VAL A 93 2.92 11.60 -18.44
CA VAL A 93 3.92 10.69 -17.86
C VAL A 93 3.21 9.75 -16.90
N LEU A 94 3.33 8.45 -17.13
CA LEU A 94 2.75 7.42 -16.25
C LEU A 94 3.66 7.14 -15.06
N PRO A 95 3.10 6.80 -13.88
CA PRO A 95 3.88 6.24 -12.77
C PRO A 95 4.54 4.94 -13.18
N ASP A 96 5.77 4.73 -12.71
CA ASP A 96 6.41 3.43 -12.76
C ASP A 96 5.82 2.52 -11.67
N TRP A 97 4.64 1.96 -11.97
CA TRP A 97 3.90 1.11 -11.05
C TRP A 97 4.68 -0.15 -10.65
N ALA A 98 5.52 -0.68 -11.53
CA ALA A 98 6.33 -1.85 -11.24
C ALA A 98 7.39 -1.52 -10.18
N ARG A 99 8.10 -0.40 -10.31
CA ARG A 99 9.04 0.08 -9.29
C ARG A 99 8.32 0.43 -7.99
N ILE A 100 7.18 1.12 -8.05
CA ILE A 100 6.41 1.52 -6.87
C ILE A 100 5.96 0.28 -6.08
N GLY A 101 5.41 -0.73 -6.75
CA GLY A 101 4.96 -1.97 -6.10
C GLY A 101 6.07 -2.79 -5.44
N GLN A 102 7.34 -2.47 -5.70
CA GLN A 102 8.51 -3.09 -5.05
C GLN A 102 9.03 -2.28 -3.86
N GLN A 103 8.47 -1.11 -3.57
CA GLN A 103 8.93 -0.27 -2.46
C GLN A 103 8.48 -0.84 -1.11
N PRO A 104 9.33 -0.79 -0.06
CA PRO A 104 8.96 -1.28 1.27
C PRO A 104 7.72 -0.60 1.88
N TRP A 105 7.47 0.66 1.53
CA TRP A 105 6.32 1.44 1.99
C TRP A 105 5.04 1.22 1.16
N ALA A 106 5.08 0.41 0.11
CA ALA A 106 3.95 0.13 -0.80
C ALA A 106 3.66 -1.37 -0.97
N GLN A 107 3.93 -2.18 0.07
CA GLN A 107 3.70 -3.63 0.04
C GLN A 107 2.21 -4.00 -0.07
N GLU A 108 1.34 -3.15 0.45
CA GLU A 108 -0.12 -3.26 0.34
C GLU A 108 -0.65 -1.98 -0.31
N VAL A 109 -1.45 -2.11 -1.37
CA VAL A 109 -1.99 -0.93 -2.06
C VAL A 109 -3.51 -0.87 -1.92
N ILE A 110 -4.00 0.24 -1.38
CA ILE A 110 -5.39 0.66 -1.52
C ILE A 110 -5.44 1.54 -2.78
N LEU A 111 -5.98 0.99 -3.86
CA LEU A 111 -5.93 1.61 -5.17
C LEU A 111 -7.11 2.55 -5.39
N GLY A 112 -6.81 3.83 -5.60
CA GLY A 112 -7.80 4.85 -5.91
C GLY A 112 -8.47 4.61 -7.25
N LEU A 113 -9.78 4.81 -7.28
CA LEU A 113 -10.62 4.66 -8.47
C LEU A 113 -10.67 5.99 -9.25
N ALA A 114 -11.79 6.24 -9.94
CA ALA A 114 -11.96 7.43 -10.76
C ALA A 114 -12.53 8.60 -9.92
N GLY A 115 -12.00 9.80 -10.16
CA GLY A 115 -12.48 11.02 -9.54
C GLY A 115 -12.30 12.25 -10.42
N TYR A 116 -12.68 13.40 -9.89
CA TYR A 116 -12.29 14.70 -10.41
C TYR A 116 -11.54 15.47 -9.32
N PHE A 117 -10.54 16.26 -9.71
CA PHE A 117 -9.82 17.12 -8.77
C PHE A 117 -10.77 18.13 -8.11
N SER A 118 -11.73 18.65 -8.88
CA SER A 118 -12.81 19.47 -8.33
C SER A 118 -13.79 18.61 -7.55
N GLU A 119 -13.88 18.87 -6.25
CA GLU A 119 -14.85 18.23 -5.36
C GLU A 119 -16.30 18.44 -5.85
N ASN A 120 -16.66 19.67 -6.23
CA ASN A 120 -17.98 19.98 -6.77
C ASN A 120 -18.28 19.15 -8.03
N ARG A 121 -17.32 19.08 -8.97
CA ARG A 121 -17.46 18.26 -10.19
C ARG A 121 -17.63 16.77 -9.83
N SER A 122 -16.88 16.27 -8.85
CA SER A 122 -17.02 14.90 -8.35
C SER A 122 -18.43 14.63 -7.80
N ARG A 123 -18.95 15.54 -6.98
CA ARG A 123 -20.28 15.45 -6.37
C ARG A 123 -21.41 15.52 -7.40
N ASP A 124 -21.28 16.39 -8.39
CA ASP A 124 -22.28 16.58 -9.44
C ASP A 124 -22.37 15.37 -10.39
N ASN A 125 -21.27 14.62 -10.54
CA ASN A 125 -21.13 13.53 -11.51
C ASN A 125 -20.91 12.15 -10.84
N ILE A 126 -21.46 11.97 -9.64
CA ILE A 126 -21.15 10.83 -8.79
C ILE A 126 -21.55 9.47 -9.40
N GLU A 127 -22.65 9.42 -10.16
CA GLU A 127 -23.08 8.20 -10.83
C GLU A 127 -22.13 7.79 -11.96
N GLN A 128 -21.68 8.77 -12.75
CA GLN A 128 -20.70 8.56 -13.82
C GLN A 128 -19.37 8.07 -13.22
N LEU A 129 -18.92 8.71 -12.13
CA LEU A 129 -17.72 8.29 -11.42
C LEU A 129 -17.85 6.87 -10.86
N ALA A 130 -19.01 6.46 -10.35
CA ALA A 130 -19.23 5.09 -9.89
C ALA A 130 -19.13 4.06 -11.05
N VAL A 131 -19.67 4.38 -12.23
CA VAL A 131 -19.56 3.51 -13.41
C VAL A 131 -18.11 3.40 -13.87
N LEU A 132 -17.43 4.53 -14.05
CA LEU A 132 -16.03 4.58 -14.47
C LEU A 132 -15.13 3.88 -13.45
N SER A 133 -15.37 4.08 -12.15
CA SER A 133 -14.66 3.39 -11.07
C SER A 133 -14.81 1.87 -11.14
N ALA A 134 -16.01 1.36 -11.46
CA ALA A 134 -16.22 -0.07 -11.64
C ALA A 134 -15.48 -0.64 -12.86
N GLN A 135 -15.21 0.18 -13.88
CA GLN A 135 -14.37 -0.19 -15.03
C GLN A 135 -12.88 -0.18 -14.66
N MET A 136 -12.42 0.91 -14.01
CA MET A 136 -11.05 1.05 -13.53
C MET A 136 -10.63 -0.09 -12.61
N ALA A 137 -11.55 -0.57 -11.77
CA ALA A 137 -11.32 -1.71 -10.87
C ALA A 137 -10.95 -3.03 -11.57
N LYS A 138 -11.23 -3.17 -12.87
CA LYS A 138 -10.95 -4.38 -13.65
C LYS A 138 -9.60 -4.32 -14.36
N VAL A 139 -8.94 -3.17 -14.36
CA VAL A 139 -7.67 -2.95 -15.05
C VAL A 139 -6.56 -3.64 -14.27
N LYS A 140 -5.72 -4.41 -14.96
CA LYS A 140 -4.60 -5.12 -14.34
C LYS A 140 -3.47 -4.14 -14.03
N THR A 141 -2.88 -4.27 -12.85
CA THR A 141 -1.72 -3.49 -12.41
C THR A 141 -0.64 -4.43 -11.89
N PRO A 142 0.63 -4.00 -11.83
CA PRO A 142 1.70 -4.76 -11.19
C PRO A 142 1.68 -4.66 -9.65
N LEU A 143 0.69 -3.97 -9.07
CA LEU A 143 0.62 -3.69 -7.64
C LEU A 143 -0.06 -4.84 -6.89
N ASN A 144 0.32 -5.03 -5.62
CA ASN A 144 -0.43 -5.86 -4.69
C ASN A 144 -1.65 -5.09 -4.16
N VAL A 145 -2.73 -5.05 -4.95
CA VAL A 145 -3.96 -4.36 -4.59
C VAL A 145 -4.71 -5.15 -3.51
N THR A 146 -4.75 -4.61 -2.29
CA THR A 146 -5.44 -5.19 -1.14
C THR A 146 -6.76 -4.50 -0.81
N GLY A 147 -7.04 -3.37 -1.48
CA GLY A 147 -8.21 -2.56 -1.25
C GLY A 147 -8.45 -1.51 -2.33
N TRP A 148 -9.59 -0.84 -2.24
CA TRP A 148 -10.00 0.18 -3.21
C TRP A 148 -10.41 1.47 -2.50
N TYR A 149 -10.11 2.62 -3.08
CA TYR A 149 -10.53 3.91 -2.55
C TYR A 149 -11.39 4.64 -3.58
N PHE A 150 -12.59 5.03 -3.20
CA PHE A 150 -13.45 5.85 -4.05
C PHE A 150 -13.28 7.32 -3.66
N PRO A 151 -12.73 8.17 -4.55
CA PRO A 151 -12.15 9.46 -4.16
C PRO A 151 -13.13 10.59 -3.92
N ALA A 152 -14.43 10.42 -4.20
CA ALA A 152 -15.41 11.45 -3.92
C ALA A 152 -15.53 11.67 -2.41
N GLU A 153 -15.23 12.90 -1.97
CA GLU A 153 -15.21 13.24 -0.55
C GLU A 153 -16.59 13.65 -0.05
N VAL A 154 -16.93 13.16 1.14
CA VAL A 154 -18.25 13.33 1.75
C VAL A 154 -18.16 14.27 2.95
N ASP A 155 -19.06 15.25 3.00
CA ASP A 155 -19.30 16.07 4.19
C ASP A 155 -20.80 16.23 4.45
N PRO A 156 -21.22 16.75 5.62
CA PRO A 156 -22.63 16.91 5.98
C PRO A 156 -23.42 17.88 5.08
N SER A 157 -22.77 18.78 4.34
CA SER A 157 -23.41 19.72 3.43
C SER A 157 -23.86 19.06 2.13
N TRP A 158 -23.29 17.89 1.78
CA TRP A 158 -23.61 17.23 0.52
C TRP A 158 -24.93 16.44 0.58
N SER A 159 -26.01 17.10 0.17
CA SER A 159 -27.38 16.55 0.20
C SER A 159 -27.57 15.24 -0.59
N ARG A 160 -26.77 15.00 -1.64
CA ARG A 160 -26.80 13.77 -2.46
C ARG A 160 -25.99 12.62 -1.88
N ALA A 161 -25.27 12.81 -0.76
CA ALA A 161 -24.54 11.72 -0.10
C ALA A 161 -25.43 10.52 0.26
N LYS A 162 -26.74 10.73 0.43
CA LYS A 162 -27.74 9.66 0.61
C LYS A 162 -27.84 8.66 -0.55
N GLU A 163 -27.37 9.02 -1.74
CA GLU A 163 -27.35 8.17 -2.94
C GLU A 163 -26.14 7.22 -2.95
N LEU A 164 -25.07 7.57 -2.23
CA LEU A 164 -23.80 6.83 -2.22
C LEU A 164 -23.94 5.35 -1.87
N PRO A 165 -24.72 4.91 -0.86
CA PRO A 165 -24.76 3.50 -0.50
C PRO A 165 -25.10 2.59 -1.70
N ALA A 166 -26.05 2.99 -2.55
CA ALA A 166 -26.43 2.24 -3.74
C ALA A 166 -25.36 2.27 -4.85
N LEU A 167 -24.60 3.36 -4.95
CA LEU A 167 -23.49 3.48 -5.90
C LEU A 167 -22.27 2.66 -5.45
N LEU A 168 -21.87 2.79 -4.18
CA LEU A 168 -20.73 2.09 -3.57
C LEU A 168 -20.96 0.57 -3.50
N ALA A 169 -22.21 0.10 -3.45
CA ALA A 169 -22.53 -1.32 -3.51
C ALA A 169 -22.08 -2.00 -4.81
N LYS A 170 -21.87 -1.22 -5.89
CA LYS A 170 -21.43 -1.72 -7.21
C LYS A 170 -19.91 -1.81 -7.33
N LEU A 171 -19.17 -1.28 -6.37
CA LEU A 171 -17.71 -1.19 -6.37
C LEU A 171 -17.05 -2.39 -5.66
N PRO A 172 -15.81 -2.75 -6.03
CA PRO A 172 -15.09 -3.87 -5.41
C PRO A 172 -14.83 -3.64 -3.91
N ARG A 173 -14.54 -4.72 -3.19
CA ARG A 173 -14.27 -4.70 -1.73
C ARG A 173 -12.90 -5.31 -1.41
N PRO A 174 -12.27 -4.93 -0.27
CA PRO A 174 -12.70 -3.87 0.65
C PRO A 174 -12.61 -2.47 0.02
N LEU A 175 -13.47 -1.55 0.47
CA LEU A 175 -13.65 -0.21 -0.13
C LEU A 175 -13.63 0.87 0.95
N TRP A 176 -12.84 1.92 0.71
CA TRP A 176 -12.72 3.11 1.53
C TRP A 176 -13.30 4.32 0.81
N ILE A 177 -13.79 5.28 1.59
CA ILE A 177 -14.17 6.63 1.18
C ILE A 177 -13.61 7.61 2.20
N SER A 178 -13.45 8.87 1.82
CA SER A 178 -13.12 9.94 2.77
C SER A 178 -14.36 10.70 3.19
N VAL A 179 -14.48 10.92 4.50
CA VAL A 179 -15.55 11.67 5.13
C VAL A 179 -14.92 12.70 6.08
N TYR A 180 -15.33 13.96 6.00
CA TYR A 180 -14.90 15.01 6.91
C TYR A 180 -16.10 15.82 7.43
N ASP A 181 -15.90 16.56 8.52
CA ASP A 181 -16.98 17.26 9.23
C ASP A 181 -17.37 18.61 8.60
N GLY A 182 -16.53 19.14 7.71
CA GLY A 182 -16.75 20.38 6.95
C GLY A 182 -16.48 21.65 7.75
N ALA A 183 -15.90 21.55 8.96
CA ALA A 183 -15.74 22.66 9.90
C ALA A 183 -14.31 23.18 10.05
N ASN A 184 -13.42 22.88 9.09
CA ASN A 184 -11.99 23.26 9.13
C ASN A 184 -11.74 24.75 8.91
#